data_AF-A0A4Y8JQT5-F1
#
_entry.id   AF-A0A4Y8JQT5-F1
#
_cell.length_a   1.000
_cell.length_b   1.000
_cell.length_c   1.000
_cell.angle_alpha   90.00
_cell.angle_beta   90.00
_cell.angle_gamma   90.00
#
_symmetry.space_group_name_H-M   'P 1'
#
loop_
_entity.id
_entity.type
_entity.pdbx_description
1 polymer ?
#
loop_
_entity_poly.entity_id
_entity_poly.type
_entity_poly.pdbx_seq_one_letter_code
_entity_poly.pdbx_strand_id
1 'polypeptide(L)'
;AGVPAPAWRVPAGVARGAGALIEAAWRIRPGADEPPMTRFLAEQLSTAHWFDQRRTRSELRWTPAVSLDEGFRRLAASYDG
;
A
#
# COMPACT_ATOMS: atom_id res chain seq x y z
N ALA A 1 5.74 6.13 -12.34
CA ALA A 1 6.28 6.80 -11.13
C ALA A 1 5.66 8.21 -10.99
N GLY A 2 5.93 8.95 -9.91
CA GLY A 2 5.62 10.40 -9.86
C GLY A 2 4.32 10.85 -9.18
N VAL A 3 3.67 10.01 -8.38
CA VAL A 3 2.49 10.43 -7.58
C VAL A 3 2.97 11.20 -6.33
N PRO A 4 2.39 12.37 -6.00
CA PRO A 4 2.76 13.11 -4.80
C PRO A 4 2.53 12.27 -3.53
N ALA A 5 3.43 12.44 -2.55
CA ALA A 5 3.28 11.78 -1.26
C ALA A 5 1.94 12.20 -0.60
N PRO A 6 1.25 11.28 0.11
CA PRO A 6 0.01 11.62 0.80
C PRO A 6 0.26 12.71 1.84
N ALA A 7 -0.45 13.83 1.73
CA ALA A 7 -0.35 14.94 2.67
C ALA A 7 -1.29 14.80 3.89
N TRP A 8 -2.26 13.87 3.81
CA TRP A 8 -3.34 13.75 4.79
C TRP A 8 -3.38 12.36 5.41
N ARG A 9 -3.87 12.30 6.66
CA ARG A 9 -4.11 11.07 7.40
C ARG A 9 -5.60 10.95 7.67
N VAL A 10 -6.16 9.78 7.38
CA VAL A 10 -7.57 9.47 7.63
C VAL A 10 -7.63 8.38 8.71
N PRO A 11 -8.45 8.53 9.76
CA PRO A 11 -8.63 7.47 10.75
C PRO A 11 -9.16 6.17 10.11
N ALA A 12 -8.65 5.02 10.54
CA ALA A 12 -8.99 3.71 9.98
C ALA A 12 -10.50 3.39 9.99
N GLY A 13 -11.24 3.86 11.00
CA GLY A 13 -12.70 3.71 11.05
C GLY A 13 -13.41 4.44 9.91
N VAL A 14 -12.97 5.67 9.61
CA VAL A 14 -13.53 6.51 8.54
C VAL A 14 -13.22 5.88 7.18
N ALA A 15 -11.98 5.44 6.95
CA ALA A 15 -11.57 4.81 5.71
C ALA A 15 -12.36 3.52 5.41
N ARG A 16 -12.57 2.66 6.43
CA ARG A 16 -13.38 1.45 6.29
C ARG A 16 -14.85 1.73 5.97
N GLY A 17 -15.42 2.73 6.64
CA GLY A 17 -16.80 3.18 6.36
C GLY A 17 -16.95 3.69 4.92
N ALA A 18 -16.02 4.51 4.45
CA ALA A 18 -16.01 4.99 3.07
C ALA A 18 -15.89 3.84 2.05
N GLY A 19 -15.01 2.87 2.28
CA GLY A 19 -14.88 1.69 1.44
C GLY A 19 -16.17 0.88 1.33
N ALA A 20 -16.89 0.67 2.44
CA ALA A 20 -18.17 -0.03 2.44
C ALA A 20 -19.27 0.72 1.66
N LEU A 21 -19.31 2.05 1.74
CA LEU A 21 -20.26 2.87 0.99
C LEU A 21 -19.98 2.84 -0.51
N ILE A 22 -18.70 2.90 -0.92
CA ILE A 22 -18.29 2.80 -2.32
C ILE A 22 -18.69 1.45 -2.89
N GLU A 23 -18.43 0.35 -2.17
CA GLU A 23 -18.87 -0.99 -2.57
C GLU A 23 -20.39 -1.09 -2.74
N ALA A 24 -21.16 -0.49 -1.83
CA ALA A 24 -22.62 -0.48 -1.91
C ALA A 24 -23.12 0.28 -3.14
N ALA A 25 -22.53 1.44 -3.44
CA ALA A 25 -22.87 2.22 -4.63
C ALA A 25 -22.55 1.46 -5.93
N TRP A 26 -21.39 0.80 -6.00
CA TRP A 26 -20.98 0.00 -7.17
C TRP A 26 -21.85 -1.23 -7.39
N ARG A 27 -22.50 -1.75 -6.35
CA ARG A 27 -23.47 -2.84 -6.48
C ARG A 27 -24.77 -2.43 -7.18
N ILE A 28 -25.14 -1.14 -7.11
CA ILE A 28 -26.40 -0.62 -7.66
C ILE A 28 -26.26 -0.26 -9.15
N ARG A 29 -25.06 0.18 -9.59
CA ARG A 29 -24.71 0.38 -11.00
C ARG A 29 -23.44 -0.41 -11.31
N PRO A 30 -23.53 -1.74 -11.50
CA PRO A 30 -22.39 -2.51 -11.95
C PRO A 30 -22.02 -2.07 -13.37
N GLY A 31 -20.87 -1.39 -13.50
CA GLY A 31 -20.19 -1.17 -14.77
C GLY A 31 -19.15 -2.27 -15.03
N ALA A 32 -18.35 -2.11 -16.10
CA ALA A 32 -17.20 -2.98 -16.36
C ALA A 32 -15.99 -2.67 -15.47
N ASP A 33 -16.02 -1.57 -14.70
CA ASP A 33 -14.90 -1.08 -13.92
C ASP A 33 -15.01 -1.47 -12.43
N GLU A 34 -13.85 -1.69 -11.81
CA GLU A 34 -13.72 -1.98 -10.38
C GLU A 34 -13.94 -0.73 -9.50
N PRO A 35 -14.44 -0.88 -8.26
CA PRO A 35 -14.56 0.24 -7.34
C PRO A 35 -13.18 0.82 -6.99
N PRO A 36 -13.03 2.16 -6.90
CA PRO A 36 -11.76 2.82 -6.63
C PRO A 36 -11.19 2.51 -5.23
N MET A 37 -12.01 1.98 -4.32
CA MET A 37 -11.62 1.53 -3.00
C MET A 37 -12.61 0.51 -2.45
N THR A 38 -12.09 -0.51 -1.78
CA THR A 38 -12.87 -1.51 -1.04
C THR A 38 -12.66 -1.37 0.46
N ARG A 39 -13.58 -1.88 1.26
CA ARG A 39 -13.40 -2.00 2.72
C ARG A 39 -12.16 -2.83 3.05
N PHE A 40 -11.91 -3.89 2.27
CA PHE A 40 -10.73 -4.73 2.42
C PHE A 40 -9.44 -3.95 2.16
N LEU A 41 -9.37 -3.18 1.07
CA LEU A 41 -8.21 -2.33 0.79
C LEU A 41 -7.98 -1.32 1.91
N ALA A 42 -9.04 -0.70 2.44
CA ALA A 42 -8.94 0.21 3.57
C ALA A 42 -8.41 -0.48 4.84
N GLU A 43 -8.80 -1.72 5.10
CA GLU A 43 -8.28 -2.55 6.21
C GLU A 43 -6.79 -2.86 6.06
N GLN A 44 -6.37 -3.27 4.84
CA GLN A 44 -4.98 -3.60 4.55
C GLN A 44 -4.07 -2.38 4.68
N LEU A 45 -4.50 -1.21 4.19
CA LEU A 45 -3.73 0.04 4.29
C LEU A 45 -3.71 0.63 5.70
N SER A 46 -4.72 0.32 6.53
CA SER A 46 -4.80 0.78 7.92
C SER A 46 -3.86 0.00 8.86
N THR A 47 -3.31 -1.11 8.40
CA THR A 47 -2.47 -2.00 9.20
C THR A 47 -1.06 -2.03 8.65
N ALA A 48 -0.08 -1.59 9.45
CA ALA A 48 1.31 -1.63 9.04
C ALA A 48 1.83 -3.08 9.04
N HIS A 49 2.20 -3.58 7.86
CA HIS A 49 2.82 -4.90 7.70
C HIS A 49 4.32 -4.69 7.45
N TRP A 50 5.13 -4.95 8.48
CA TRP A 50 6.57 -4.75 8.46
C TRP A 50 7.27 -6.00 8.98
N PHE A 51 8.41 -6.32 8.38
CA PHE A 51 9.26 -7.43 8.80
C PHE A 51 10.44 -6.90 9.61
N ASP A 52 10.56 -7.36 10.86
CA ASP A 52 11.73 -7.10 11.69
C ASP A 52 12.88 -8.05 11.30
N GLN A 53 13.92 -7.49 10.71
CA GLN A 53 15.08 -8.23 10.23
C GLN A 53 16.24 -8.28 11.24
N ARG A 54 16.07 -7.75 12.46
CA ARG A 54 17.14 -7.69 13.47
C ARG A 54 17.71 -9.09 13.78
N ARG A 55 16.82 -10.07 13.98
CA ARG A 55 17.20 -11.46 14.28
C ARG A 55 17.92 -12.15 13.12
N THR A 56 17.41 -11.98 11.90
CA THR A 56 18.05 -12.51 10.69
C THR A 56 19.46 -11.98 10.52
N ARG A 57 19.65 -10.68 10.76
CA ARG A 57 20.97 -10.04 10.69
C ARG A 57 21.93 -10.57 11.74
N SER A 58 21.48 -10.74 12.99
CA SER A 58 22.34 -11.23 14.07
C SER A 58 22.72 -12.70 13.93
N GLU A 59 21.76 -13.56 13.58
CA GLU A 59 21.98 -15.01 13.54
C GLU A 59 22.71 -15.45 12.27
N LEU A 60 22.38 -14.84 11.13
CA LEU A 60 22.91 -15.26 9.82
C LEU A 60 24.08 -14.41 9.34
N ARG A 61 24.43 -13.33 10.07
CA ARG A 61 25.34 -12.26 9.60
C ARG A 61 24.95 -11.76 8.20
N TRP A 62 23.65 -11.82 7.90
CA TRP A 62 23.11 -11.45 6.60
C TRP A 62 22.89 -9.94 6.53
N THR A 63 23.12 -9.36 5.36
CA THR A 63 22.76 -7.98 5.06
C THR A 63 22.06 -7.92 3.69
N PRO A 64 21.09 -7.02 3.50
CA PRO A 64 20.41 -6.89 2.22
C PRO A 64 21.40 -6.43 1.15
N ALA A 65 21.46 -7.15 0.03
CA ALA A 65 22.32 -6.79 -1.11
C ALA A 65 21.90 -5.47 -1.78
N VAL A 66 20.62 -5.10 -1.63
CA VAL A 66 20.04 -3.86 -2.14
C VAL A 66 19.32 -3.19 -0.98
N SER A 67 19.68 -1.95 -0.66
CA SER A 67 18.97 -1.17 0.36
C SER A 67 17.58 -0.74 -0.15
N LEU A 68 16.68 -0.35 0.75
CA LEU A 68 15.37 0.18 0.36
C LEU A 68 15.51 1.41 -0.55
N ASP A 69 16.40 2.34 -0.20
CA ASP A 69 16.65 3.55 -1.00
C ASP A 69 17.12 3.19 -2.42
N GLU A 70 18.05 2.24 -2.54
CA GLU A 70 18.52 1.77 -3.84
C GLU A 70 17.41 1.07 -4.63
N GLY A 71 16.65 0.19 -3.97
CA GLY A 71 15.54 -0.51 -4.56
C GLY A 71 14.49 0.46 -5.11
N PHE A 72 14.14 1.50 -4.35
CA PHE A 72 13.20 2.52 -4.80
C PHE A 72 13.73 3.33 -5.99
N ARG A 73 15.02 3.69 -6.01
CA ARG A 73 15.62 4.38 -7.17
C ARG A 73 15.58 3.52 -8.43
N ARG A 74 15.95 2.23 -8.34
CA ARG A 74 15.92 1.30 -9.48
C ARG A 74 14.51 1.09 -9.99
N LEU A 75 13.55 0.91 -9.09
CA LEU A 75 12.14 0.74 -9.44
C LEU A 75 11.59 2.00 -10.14
N ALA A 76 11.93 3.19 -9.67
CA ALA A 76 11.52 4.43 -10.33
C ALA A 76 12.05 4.49 -11.78
N ALA A 77 13.36 4.24 -11.96
CA ALA A 77 14.00 4.26 -13.27
C ALA A 77 13.40 3.25 -14.26
N SER A 78 12.90 2.10 -13.81
CA SER A 78 12.26 1.12 -14.71
C SER A 78 10.90 1.57 -15.28
N TYR A 79 10.28 2.59 -14.72
CA TYR A 79 9.05 3.20 -15.26
C TYR A 79 9.32 4.35 -16.23
N ASP A 80 10.57 4.81 -16.36
CA ASP A 80 10.99 5.90 -17.24
C ASP A 80 11.47 5.41 -18.63
N GLY A 81 11.32 4.11 -18.91
CA GLY A 81 11.70 3.44 -20.16
C GLY A 81 10.51 3.08 -21.05
#